data_AF-A0A8C5SCM8-F1
#
_entry.id   AF-A0A8C5SCM8-F1
#
_cell.length_a   1.000
_cell.length_b   1.000
_cell.length_c   1.000
_cell.angle_alpha   90.00
_cell.angle_beta   90.00
_cell.angle_gamma   90.00
#
_symmetry.space_group_name_H-M   'P 1'
#
loop_
_entity.id
_entity.type
_entity.pdbx_description
1 polymer ?
#
loop_
_entity_poly.entity_id
_entity_poly.type
_entity_poly.pdbx_seq_one_letter_code
_entity_poly.pdbx_strand_id
1 'polypeptide(L)'
;MEDSEGNPKKQLISELHQFAADGNKTRLIALLDRSPSLINETARNGWTALMYATRNGHFDVVQVLLDKGCDRFRTNTSNQTALDIARFWGYKNIANLLAYMEGGLEPFFFTYQVKEQEHYFCRTFLDRKSEKRVDLKWLSMKQKEPTTIYIIFSHLNPLVTSDDGEHSFQYPKVKLCKFLYKDIKTYLEQTKSITIIFMGVEPQRINAKDPNTGREDENGLITWFALSIDSTVVDNFLQEHPDCYFLHPPMPALLQFSENEAGIIAQARSVLAWDNRYQFCPTCGSATKLEDGGYRKSCLKEDCPSHQGIHNTCFPRVGKRIANMGQDGCLLQHSASQKRVRRVHTWPPVPHFCPPWLPAALCWQKMGHLALFRPFLACFRSGFRSGHGFKIQKFDN
;
A
#
# COMPACT_ATOMS: atom_id res chain seq x y z
N MET A 1 -21.22 15.57 54.03
CA MET A 1 -19.78 15.30 54.18
C MET A 1 -19.64 13.81 54.18
N GLU A 2 -19.10 13.21 53.12
CA GLU A 2 -18.53 11.84 53.10
C GLU A 2 -17.98 11.60 51.69
N ASP A 3 -16.89 12.30 51.38
CA ASP A 3 -16.17 12.22 50.10
C ASP A 3 -14.67 12.33 50.41
N SER A 4 -14.09 11.38 51.16
CA SER A 4 -12.65 11.49 51.50
C SER A 4 -11.94 10.24 52.02
N GLU A 5 -12.23 9.03 51.54
CA GLU A 5 -11.28 7.93 51.72
C GLU A 5 -11.42 6.92 50.57
N GLY A 6 -10.96 7.35 49.39
CA GLY A 6 -10.83 6.46 48.25
C GLY A 6 -9.97 5.26 48.65
N ASN A 7 -10.58 4.07 48.66
CA ASN A 7 -9.94 2.81 49.05
C ASN A 7 -8.47 2.77 48.59
N PRO A 8 -7.50 2.67 49.52
CA PRO A 8 -6.07 2.77 49.20
C PRO A 8 -5.63 1.74 48.15
N LYS A 9 -6.29 0.57 48.11
CA LYS A 9 -6.07 -0.43 47.05
C LYS A 9 -6.44 0.09 45.66
N LYS A 10 -7.53 0.86 45.52
CA LYS A 10 -7.96 1.43 44.23
C LYS A 10 -6.98 2.48 43.72
N GLN A 11 -6.37 3.27 44.62
CA GLN A 11 -5.34 4.23 44.26
C GLN A 11 -4.10 3.52 43.71
N LEU A 12 -3.62 2.49 44.40
CA LEU A 12 -2.45 1.69 43.96
C LEU A 12 -2.70 0.98 42.62
N ILE A 13 -3.92 0.48 42.37
CA ILE A 13 -4.28 -0.11 41.06
C ILE A 13 -4.22 0.95 39.95
N SER A 14 -4.73 2.15 40.22
CA SER A 14 -4.70 3.26 39.26
C SER A 14 -3.26 3.68 38.94
N GLU A 15 -2.40 3.77 39.95
CA GLU A 15 -0.97 4.08 39.78
C GLU A 15 -0.26 3.01 38.96
N LEU A 16 -0.53 1.72 39.21
CA LEU A 16 0.04 0.62 38.44
C LEU A 16 -0.33 0.72 36.96
N HIS A 17 -1.60 0.97 36.63
CA HIS A 17 -2.05 1.11 35.25
C HIS A 17 -1.45 2.35 34.58
N GLN A 18 -1.34 3.45 35.32
CA GLN A 18 -0.69 4.66 34.82
C GLN A 18 0.79 4.43 34.51
N PHE A 19 1.55 3.82 35.42
CA PHE A 19 2.97 3.53 35.18
C PHE A 19 3.16 2.56 34.00
N ALA A 20 2.24 1.62 33.81
CA ALA A 20 2.25 0.73 32.66
C ALA A 20 1.93 1.47 31.34
N ALA A 21 0.98 2.41 31.36
CA ALA A 21 0.61 3.22 30.22
C ALA A 21 1.69 4.26 29.86
N ASP A 22 2.40 4.81 30.83
CA ASP A 22 3.46 5.81 30.62
C ASP A 22 4.82 5.17 30.27
N GLY A 23 4.94 3.84 30.40
CA GLY A 23 6.19 3.12 30.18
C GLY A 23 7.21 3.25 31.31
N ASN A 24 6.78 3.70 32.51
CA ASN A 24 7.69 3.96 33.64
C ASN A 24 8.07 2.67 34.37
N LYS A 25 9.02 1.92 33.80
CA LYS A 25 9.54 0.66 34.33
C LYS A 25 9.98 0.74 35.78
N THR A 26 10.74 1.77 36.17
CA THR A 26 11.32 1.88 37.52
C THR A 26 10.25 2.01 38.60
N ARG A 27 9.25 2.87 38.39
CA ARG A 27 8.15 3.04 39.35
C ARG A 27 7.22 1.84 39.38
N LEU A 28 7.00 1.20 38.23
CA LEU A 28 6.20 -0.02 38.13
C LEU A 28 6.84 -1.17 38.92
N ILE A 29 8.16 -1.37 38.80
CA ILE A 29 8.89 -2.38 39.59
C ILE A 29 8.78 -2.08 41.08
N ALA A 30 9.08 -0.84 41.50
CA ALA A 30 9.04 -0.45 42.90
C ALA A 30 7.65 -0.66 43.53
N LEU A 31 6.58 -0.41 42.77
CA LEU A 31 5.21 -0.62 43.22
C LEU A 31 4.87 -2.12 43.35
N LEU A 32 5.27 -2.94 42.36
CA LEU A 32 5.05 -4.38 42.38
C LEU A 32 5.89 -5.11 43.43
N ASP A 33 7.09 -4.60 43.77
CA ASP A 33 7.92 -5.13 44.86
C ASP A 33 7.25 -4.92 46.22
N ARG A 34 6.59 -3.77 46.42
CA ARG A 34 5.84 -3.47 47.64
C ARG A 34 4.49 -4.19 47.70
N SER A 35 3.87 -4.47 46.55
CA SER A 35 2.51 -5.00 46.49
C SER A 35 2.33 -5.91 45.26
N PRO A 36 2.85 -7.15 45.32
CA PRO A 36 2.85 -8.08 44.18
C PRO A 36 1.45 -8.57 43.80
N SER A 37 0.49 -8.52 44.73
CA SER A 37 -0.90 -8.91 44.49
C SER A 37 -1.63 -8.03 43.46
N LEU A 38 -1.08 -6.86 43.11
CA LEU A 38 -1.68 -5.92 42.17
C LEU A 38 -1.49 -6.31 40.70
N ILE A 39 -0.58 -7.23 40.40
CA ILE A 39 -0.11 -7.50 39.03
C ILE A 39 -1.22 -7.86 38.03
N ASN A 40 -2.28 -8.53 38.50
CA ASN A 40 -3.41 -9.00 37.69
C ASN A 40 -4.70 -8.19 37.93
N GLU A 41 -4.63 -7.10 38.68
CA GLU A 41 -5.79 -6.25 38.98
C GLU A 41 -6.23 -5.48 37.72
N THR A 42 -7.54 -5.39 37.53
CA THR A 42 -8.15 -4.79 36.34
C THR A 42 -8.77 -3.44 36.64
N ALA A 43 -8.71 -2.53 35.67
CA ALA A 43 -9.46 -1.29 35.68
C ALA A 43 -10.97 -1.55 35.51
N ARG A 44 -11.80 -0.50 35.61
CA ARG A 44 -13.26 -0.60 35.48
C ARG A 44 -13.73 -1.19 34.13
N ASN A 45 -12.90 -1.10 33.10
CA ASN A 45 -13.13 -1.63 31.76
C ASN A 45 -12.48 -3.02 31.54
N GLY A 46 -12.01 -3.68 32.59
CA GLY A 46 -11.34 -4.99 32.51
C GLY A 46 -9.90 -4.94 32.02
N TRP A 47 -9.30 -3.76 31.84
CA TRP A 47 -7.91 -3.65 31.38
C TRP A 47 -6.90 -3.94 32.48
N THR A 48 -5.89 -4.76 32.18
CA THR A 48 -4.74 -5.03 33.06
C THR A 48 -3.57 -4.12 32.74
N ALA A 49 -2.59 -4.03 33.64
CA ALA A 49 -1.32 -3.32 33.40
C ALA A 49 -0.63 -3.80 32.12
N LEU A 50 -0.65 -5.11 31.84
CA LEU A 50 -0.08 -5.70 30.64
C LEU A 50 -0.74 -5.17 29.36
N MET A 51 -2.06 -5.00 29.36
CA MET A 51 -2.80 -4.47 28.21
C MET A 51 -2.47 -3.00 27.94
N TYR A 52 -2.33 -2.18 29.00
CA TYR A 52 -1.93 -0.78 28.87
C TYR A 52 -0.52 -0.63 28.29
N ALA A 53 0.44 -1.37 28.85
CA ALA A 53 1.82 -1.39 28.33
C ALA A 53 1.87 -1.87 26.87
N THR A 54 1.06 -2.89 26.53
CA THR A 54 1.00 -3.44 25.17
C THR A 54 0.37 -2.47 24.18
N ARG A 55 -0.72 -1.80 24.55
CA ARG A 55 -1.39 -0.79 23.68
C ARG A 55 -0.48 0.37 23.32
N ASN A 56 0.37 0.79 24.26
CA ASN A 56 1.27 1.93 24.05
C ASN A 56 2.65 1.51 23.53
N GLY A 57 2.90 0.21 23.33
CA GLY A 57 4.13 -0.28 22.72
C GLY A 57 5.33 -0.34 23.66
N HIS A 58 5.13 -0.34 24.98
CA HIS A 58 6.20 -0.35 25.98
C HIS A 58 6.77 -1.75 26.22
N PHE A 59 7.64 -2.20 25.30
CA PHE A 59 8.27 -3.53 25.33
C PHE A 59 8.93 -3.86 26.68
N ASP A 60 9.74 -2.95 27.24
CA ASP A 60 10.47 -3.19 28.49
C ASP A 60 9.55 -3.40 29.70
N VAL A 61 8.39 -2.73 29.70
CA VAL A 61 7.38 -2.88 30.76
C VAL A 61 6.62 -4.18 30.59
N VAL A 62 6.29 -4.56 29.34
CA VAL A 62 5.68 -5.86 29.04
C VAL A 62 6.59 -6.99 29.52
N GLN A 63 7.89 -6.92 29.24
CA GLN A 63 8.86 -7.91 29.70
C GLN A 63 8.87 -8.03 31.22
N VAL A 64 8.99 -6.92 31.95
CA VAL A 64 8.98 -6.92 33.42
C VAL A 64 7.69 -7.50 34.00
N LEU A 65 6.54 -7.19 33.42
CA LEU A 65 5.26 -7.72 33.89
C LEU A 65 5.18 -9.24 33.68
N LEU A 66 5.74 -9.75 32.58
CA LEU A 66 5.80 -11.19 32.31
C LEU A 66 6.80 -11.89 33.25
N ASP A 67 7.97 -11.31 33.47
CA ASP A 67 8.99 -11.83 34.40
C ASP A 67 8.45 -11.90 35.84
N LYS A 68 7.56 -10.97 36.22
CA LYS A 68 6.86 -10.95 37.52
C LYS A 68 5.66 -11.92 37.58
N GLY A 69 5.37 -12.68 36.52
CA GLY A 69 4.32 -13.70 36.50
C GLY A 69 2.89 -13.18 36.26
N CYS A 70 2.72 -12.09 35.51
CA CYS A 70 1.37 -11.62 35.17
C CYS A 70 0.59 -12.64 34.31
N ASP A 71 -0.72 -12.67 34.49
CA ASP A 71 -1.63 -13.49 33.70
C ASP A 71 -1.88 -12.83 32.33
N ARG A 72 -1.17 -13.36 31.33
CA ARG A 72 -1.23 -12.86 29.95
C ARG A 72 -2.50 -13.25 29.19
N PHE A 73 -3.32 -14.16 29.72
CA PHE A 73 -4.54 -14.67 29.06
C PHE A 73 -5.80 -13.93 29.49
N ARG A 74 -5.70 -13.02 30.47
CA ARG A 74 -6.80 -12.14 30.87
C ARG A 74 -7.35 -11.38 29.67
N THR A 75 -8.67 -11.24 29.63
CA THR A 75 -9.39 -10.48 28.62
C THR A 75 -10.04 -9.24 29.22
N ASN A 76 -10.11 -8.17 28.44
CA ASN A 76 -10.88 -6.97 28.81
C ASN A 76 -12.38 -7.16 28.52
N THR A 77 -13.21 -6.13 28.78
CA THR A 77 -14.66 -6.18 28.49
C THR A 77 -15.00 -6.35 27.00
N SER A 78 -14.03 -6.19 26.10
CA SER A 78 -14.15 -6.45 24.66
C SER A 78 -13.62 -7.83 24.25
N ASN A 79 -13.38 -8.73 25.20
CA ASN A 79 -12.81 -10.06 24.99
C ASN A 79 -11.42 -10.05 24.31
N GLN A 80 -10.64 -8.99 24.48
CA GLN A 80 -9.29 -8.88 23.90
C GLN A 80 -8.24 -9.25 24.94
N THR A 81 -7.30 -10.12 24.56
CA THR A 81 -6.08 -10.39 25.33
C THR A 81 -5.00 -9.35 25.04
N ALA A 82 -3.93 -9.31 25.85
CA ALA A 82 -2.77 -8.48 25.53
C ALA A 82 -2.18 -8.82 24.14
N LEU A 83 -2.18 -10.10 23.75
CA LEU A 83 -1.70 -10.53 22.42
C LEU A 83 -2.57 -9.96 21.29
N ASP A 84 -3.89 -9.93 21.46
CA ASP A 84 -4.80 -9.36 20.46
C ASP A 84 -4.58 -7.85 20.29
N ILE A 85 -4.31 -7.15 21.40
CA ILE A 85 -3.94 -5.73 21.38
C ILE A 85 -2.61 -5.54 20.64
N ALA A 86 -1.58 -6.34 20.94
CA ALA A 86 -0.28 -6.24 20.25
C ALA A 86 -0.42 -6.46 18.73
N ARG A 87 -1.24 -7.44 18.32
CA ARG A 87 -1.53 -7.72 16.91
C ARG A 87 -2.28 -6.58 16.23
N PHE A 88 -3.31 -6.04 16.89
CA PHE A 88 -4.11 -4.93 16.37
C PHE A 88 -3.26 -3.67 16.09
N TRP A 89 -2.34 -3.34 16.99
CA TRP A 89 -1.44 -2.18 16.84
C TRP A 89 -0.18 -2.49 16.01
N GLY A 90 0.04 -3.74 15.62
CA GLY A 90 1.17 -4.15 14.78
C GLY A 90 2.51 -4.23 15.52
N TYR A 91 2.52 -4.32 16.85
CA TYR A 91 3.74 -4.43 17.64
C TYR A 91 4.30 -5.86 17.61
N LYS A 92 5.01 -6.19 16.52
CA LYS A 92 5.56 -7.52 16.26
C LYS A 92 6.41 -8.06 17.43
N ASN A 93 7.29 -7.24 17.99
CA ASN A 93 8.19 -7.66 19.08
C ASN A 93 7.43 -8.03 20.37
N ILE A 94 6.39 -7.26 20.72
CA ILE A 94 5.56 -7.50 21.89
C ILE A 94 4.66 -8.72 21.68
N ALA A 95 4.08 -8.86 20.48
CA ALA A 95 3.27 -10.02 20.13
C ALA A 95 4.10 -11.32 20.23
N ASN A 96 5.36 -11.28 19.79
CA ASN A 96 6.29 -12.41 19.91
C ASN A 96 6.57 -12.76 21.37
N LEU A 97 6.86 -11.75 22.20
CA LEU A 97 7.13 -11.93 23.62
C LEU A 97 5.93 -12.53 24.37
N LEU A 98 4.71 -12.08 24.06
CA LEU A 98 3.48 -12.59 24.65
C LEU A 98 3.14 -14.01 24.18
N ALA A 99 3.52 -14.39 22.96
CA ALA A 99 3.27 -15.71 22.39
C ALA A 99 4.26 -16.79 22.88
N TYR A 100 5.46 -16.41 23.33
CA TYR A 100 6.50 -17.36 23.73
C TYR A 100 6.30 -17.84 25.19
N MET A 101 6.35 -19.15 25.42
CA MET A 101 6.37 -19.77 26.75
C MET A 101 7.81 -20.11 27.15
N GLU A 102 8.19 -19.92 28.41
CA GLU A 102 9.48 -20.37 28.93
C GLU A 102 9.61 -21.90 28.75
N GLY A 103 10.53 -22.33 27.89
CA GLY A 103 10.71 -23.75 27.59
C GLY A 103 11.52 -24.06 26.33
N GLY A 104 12.73 -23.49 26.21
CA GLY A 104 13.87 -24.12 25.53
C GLY A 104 13.75 -24.66 24.09
N LEU A 105 12.78 -24.21 23.28
CA LEU A 105 12.71 -24.56 21.85
C LEU A 105 12.78 -23.30 21.01
N GLU A 106 13.80 -23.22 20.15
CA GLU A 106 13.98 -22.22 19.09
C GLU A 106 12.64 -21.76 18.51
N PRO A 107 12.46 -20.45 18.22
CA PRO A 107 11.17 -19.88 17.88
C PRO A 107 10.48 -20.66 16.76
N PHE A 108 9.46 -21.45 17.12
CA PHE A 108 8.58 -22.05 16.14
C PHE A 108 7.67 -20.94 15.63
N PHE A 109 8.16 -20.24 14.61
CA PHE A 109 7.33 -19.33 13.84
C PHE A 109 6.04 -20.07 13.46
N PHE A 110 4.90 -19.39 13.58
CA PHE A 110 3.95 -19.53 12.48
C PHE A 110 4.71 -19.09 11.23
N THR A 111 5.25 -20.06 10.49
CA THR A 111 5.65 -19.90 9.10
C THR A 111 4.43 -19.73 8.20
N TYR A 112 3.35 -19.11 8.69
CA TYR A 112 2.77 -18.10 7.84
C TYR A 112 3.80 -16.97 7.80
N GLN A 113 4.74 -17.10 6.87
CA GLN A 113 5.00 -15.95 6.03
C GLN A 113 3.62 -15.36 5.72
N VAL A 114 3.20 -14.35 6.46
CA VAL A 114 2.52 -13.26 5.78
C VAL A 114 3.60 -12.81 4.82
N LYS A 115 3.63 -13.45 3.63
CA LYS A 115 4.00 -12.71 2.43
C LYS A 115 3.13 -11.49 2.59
N GLU A 116 3.72 -10.37 3.00
CA GLU A 116 3.07 -9.09 2.82
C GLU A 116 2.64 -9.17 1.36
N GLN A 117 1.33 -9.37 1.13
CA GLN A 117 0.83 -9.49 -0.21
C GLN A 117 0.95 -8.08 -0.73
N GLU A 118 2.13 -7.76 -1.26
CA GLU A 118 2.38 -6.51 -1.93
C GLU A 118 1.34 -6.44 -3.03
N HIS A 119 0.59 -5.34 -3.06
CA HIS A 119 -0.35 -5.13 -4.14
C HIS A 119 0.42 -5.23 -5.46
N TYR A 120 -0.18 -5.90 -6.45
CA TYR A 120 0.41 -6.12 -7.78
C TYR A 120 1.05 -4.86 -8.40
N PHE A 121 0.48 -3.67 -8.13
CA PHE A 121 0.96 -2.37 -8.61
C PHE A 121 1.92 -1.63 -7.67
N CYS A 122 2.25 -2.18 -6.51
CA CYS A 122 3.14 -1.57 -5.52
C CYS A 122 4.58 -2.06 -5.63
N ARG A 123 4.81 -3.22 -6.26
CA ARG A 123 6.14 -3.79 -6.45
C ARG A 123 6.90 -3.04 -7.55
N THR A 124 8.07 -2.51 -7.24
CA THR A 124 8.96 -1.88 -8.24
C THR A 124 10.40 -2.32 -8.00
N PHE A 125 11.16 -2.51 -9.08
CA PHE A 125 12.59 -2.83 -9.00
C PHE A 125 13.48 -1.59 -9.09
N LEU A 126 12.92 -0.42 -9.38
CA LEU A 126 13.68 0.82 -9.46
C LEU A 126 13.89 1.39 -8.05
N ASP A 127 15.12 1.82 -7.76
CA ASP A 127 15.37 2.73 -6.67
C ASP A 127 14.86 4.11 -7.08
N ARG A 128 13.91 4.65 -6.32
CA ARG A 128 13.26 5.93 -6.64
C ARG A 128 14.20 7.13 -6.53
N LYS A 129 15.33 7.02 -5.81
CA LYS A 129 16.34 8.09 -5.60
C LYS A 129 15.69 9.47 -5.45
N SER A 130 14.75 9.60 -4.51
CA SER A 130 13.90 10.80 -4.39
C SER A 130 14.69 12.08 -4.14
N GLU A 131 15.86 11.98 -3.54
CA GLU A 131 16.83 13.05 -3.30
C GLU A 131 17.38 13.66 -4.60
N LYS A 132 17.39 12.92 -5.72
CA LYS A 132 17.84 13.43 -7.03
C LYS A 132 16.79 14.23 -7.78
N ARG A 133 15.54 14.23 -7.32
CA ARG A 133 14.42 14.94 -7.98
C ARG A 133 14.60 16.45 -8.02
N VAL A 134 15.26 17.02 -7.01
CA VAL A 134 15.50 18.46 -6.91
C VAL A 134 16.73 18.92 -7.72
N ASP A 135 17.59 17.98 -8.13
CA ASP A 135 18.80 18.30 -8.89
C ASP A 135 18.51 18.39 -10.39
N LEU A 136 18.13 19.59 -10.82
CA LEU A 136 17.83 19.88 -12.22
C LEU A 136 19.03 19.65 -13.14
N LYS A 137 20.25 19.91 -12.68
CA LYS A 137 21.47 19.73 -13.49
C LYS A 137 21.70 18.25 -13.75
N TRP A 138 21.60 17.44 -12.70
CA TRP A 138 21.72 15.99 -12.81
C TRP A 138 20.62 15.39 -13.68
N LEU A 139 19.36 15.81 -13.50
CA LEU A 139 18.24 15.35 -14.33
C LEU A 139 18.43 15.69 -15.81
N SER A 140 18.81 16.94 -16.13
CA SER A 140 19.05 17.36 -17.52
C SER A 140 20.23 16.62 -18.16
N MET A 141 21.27 16.30 -17.38
CA MET A 141 22.38 15.47 -17.84
C MET A 141 21.90 14.03 -18.13
N LYS A 142 21.20 13.41 -17.18
CA LYS A 142 20.68 12.04 -17.32
C LYS A 142 19.68 11.90 -18.46
N GLN A 143 18.85 12.91 -18.72
CA GLN A 143 17.93 12.88 -19.87
C GLN A 143 18.64 12.72 -21.22
N LYS A 144 19.89 13.19 -21.34
CA LYS A 144 20.67 13.10 -22.58
C LYS A 144 21.63 11.91 -22.60
N GLU A 145 21.68 11.14 -21.53
CA GLU A 145 22.60 10.01 -21.41
C GLU A 145 22.14 8.82 -22.28
N PRO A 146 23.04 8.16 -23.02
CA PRO A 146 22.66 7.07 -23.92
C PRO A 146 22.11 5.82 -23.21
N THR A 147 22.40 5.65 -21.91
CA THR A 147 21.94 4.52 -21.09
C THR A 147 20.53 4.74 -20.50
N THR A 148 19.99 5.94 -20.64
CA THR A 148 18.70 6.31 -20.07
C THR A 148 17.55 5.65 -20.81
N ILE A 149 16.65 5.06 -20.04
CA ILE A 149 15.46 4.34 -20.51
C ILE A 149 14.24 5.24 -20.42
N TYR A 150 13.48 5.27 -21.51
CA TYR A 150 12.23 5.98 -21.64
C TYR A 150 11.08 5.01 -21.87
N ILE A 151 10.02 5.21 -21.10
CA ILE A 151 8.72 4.56 -21.30
C ILE A 151 7.72 5.62 -21.75
N ILE A 152 6.98 5.32 -22.82
CA ILE A 152 6.16 6.32 -23.50
C ILE A 152 4.69 6.13 -23.16
N PHE A 153 4.00 7.25 -22.94
CA PHE A 153 2.57 7.31 -22.68
C PHE A 153 1.89 8.27 -23.65
N SER A 154 0.69 7.90 -24.09
CA SER A 154 -0.26 8.80 -24.76
C SER A 154 -1.62 8.64 -24.10
N HIS A 155 -2.26 9.76 -23.72
CA HIS A 155 -3.53 9.75 -23.00
C HIS A 155 -3.57 8.80 -21.78
N LEU A 156 -2.47 8.72 -21.02
CA LEU A 156 -2.29 7.82 -19.87
C LEU A 156 -2.24 6.32 -20.19
N ASN A 157 -2.13 5.95 -21.46
CA ASN A 157 -1.94 4.57 -21.91
C ASN A 157 -0.46 4.33 -22.21
N PRO A 158 0.17 3.27 -21.69
CA PRO A 158 1.55 2.95 -21.97
C PRO A 158 1.71 2.39 -23.38
N LEU A 159 2.84 2.67 -24.02
CA LEU A 159 3.26 2.04 -25.26
C LEU A 159 3.82 0.64 -24.99
N VAL A 160 3.31 -0.35 -25.73
CA VAL A 160 3.60 -1.77 -25.52
C VAL A 160 3.86 -2.47 -26.84
N THR A 161 4.42 -3.67 -26.74
CA THR A 161 4.57 -4.61 -27.86
C THR A 161 4.10 -6.00 -27.43
N SER A 162 3.72 -6.82 -28.41
CA SER A 162 3.30 -8.20 -28.18
C SER A 162 4.50 -9.13 -28.27
N ASP A 163 4.67 -10.01 -27.28
CA ASP A 163 5.71 -11.04 -27.29
C ASP A 163 5.21 -12.29 -28.03
N ASP A 164 5.42 -12.35 -29.35
CA ASP A 164 5.06 -13.51 -30.19
C ASP A 164 6.11 -14.64 -30.11
N GLY A 165 6.63 -14.91 -28.91
CA GLY A 165 7.58 -16.00 -28.69
C GLY A 165 6.92 -17.36 -29.01
N GLU A 166 7.51 -18.10 -29.96
CA GLU A 166 6.99 -19.33 -30.60
C GLU A 166 6.56 -20.50 -29.66
N HIS A 167 6.68 -20.37 -28.33
CA HIS A 167 6.37 -21.44 -27.40
C HIS A 167 5.71 -20.96 -26.11
N SER A 168 4.40 -20.67 -26.15
CA SER A 168 3.53 -20.95 -25.01
C SER A 168 2.05 -20.93 -25.42
N PHE A 169 1.28 -21.94 -25.00
CA PHE A 169 -0.19 -22.01 -25.12
C PHE A 169 -0.91 -21.02 -24.18
N GLN A 170 -0.29 -19.88 -23.89
CA GLN A 170 -0.73 -18.88 -22.92
C GLN A 170 -0.90 -17.54 -23.66
N TYR A 171 -1.94 -16.79 -23.32
CA TYR A 171 -2.30 -15.50 -23.96
C TYR A 171 -1.07 -14.64 -24.28
N PRO A 172 -1.07 -13.91 -25.42
CA PRO A 172 0.08 -13.12 -25.85
C PRO A 172 0.51 -12.18 -24.73
N LYS A 173 1.78 -12.30 -24.35
CA LYS A 173 2.31 -11.57 -23.19
C LYS A 173 2.67 -10.17 -23.64
N VAL A 174 1.99 -9.18 -23.08
CA VAL A 174 2.26 -7.77 -23.37
C VAL A 174 3.52 -7.33 -22.62
N LYS A 175 4.45 -6.69 -23.33
CA LYS A 175 5.69 -6.14 -22.76
C LYS A 175 5.71 -4.62 -22.90
N LEU A 176 6.30 -3.95 -21.90
CA LEU A 176 6.46 -2.50 -21.94
C LEU A 176 7.59 -2.13 -22.91
N CYS A 177 7.33 -1.24 -23.86
CA CYS A 177 8.37 -0.77 -24.76
C CYS A 177 9.34 0.16 -24.03
N LYS A 178 10.63 -0.07 -24.24
CA LYS A 178 11.72 0.69 -23.62
C LYS A 178 12.57 1.32 -24.71
N PHE A 179 12.69 2.63 -24.68
CA PHE A 179 13.46 3.40 -25.66
C PHE A 179 14.69 4.01 -25.01
N LEU A 180 15.75 4.18 -25.79
CA LEU A 180 16.92 4.94 -25.36
C LEU A 180 16.82 6.39 -25.82
N TYR A 181 17.63 7.27 -25.24
CA TYR A 181 17.66 8.69 -25.63
C TYR A 181 17.82 8.89 -27.15
N LYS A 182 18.64 8.05 -27.81
CA LYS A 182 18.88 8.12 -29.27
C LYS A 182 17.60 7.94 -30.09
N ASP A 183 16.65 7.14 -29.60
CA ASP A 183 15.43 6.75 -30.30
C ASP A 183 14.36 7.85 -30.18
N ILE A 184 14.44 8.67 -29.12
CA ILE A 184 13.40 9.67 -28.80
C ILE A 184 13.88 11.13 -28.85
N LYS A 185 15.16 11.38 -29.16
CA LYS A 185 15.77 12.73 -29.13
C LYS A 185 15.01 13.75 -29.97
N THR A 186 14.51 13.35 -31.15
CA THR A 186 13.76 14.20 -32.08
C THR A 186 12.47 14.69 -31.43
N TYR A 187 11.76 13.78 -30.77
CA TYR A 187 10.52 14.08 -30.06
C TYR A 187 10.76 14.98 -28.84
N LEU A 188 11.87 14.79 -28.12
CA LEU A 188 12.27 15.64 -26.99
C LEU A 188 12.55 17.09 -27.40
N GLU A 189 13.03 17.32 -28.62
CA GLU A 189 13.38 18.65 -29.13
C GLU A 189 12.21 19.36 -29.84
N GLN A 190 11.28 18.61 -30.43
CA GLN A 190 10.22 19.15 -31.29
C GLN A 190 8.99 19.68 -30.57
N THR A 191 8.72 19.25 -29.34
CA THR A 191 7.39 19.42 -28.73
C THR A 191 7.36 20.50 -27.64
N LYS A 192 6.42 21.45 -27.78
CA LYS A 192 6.24 22.59 -26.86
C LYS A 192 5.59 22.20 -25.52
N SER A 193 5.08 20.98 -25.39
CA SER A 193 4.38 20.49 -24.19
C SER A 193 4.64 19.01 -23.93
N ILE A 194 5.89 18.68 -23.59
CA ILE A 194 6.23 17.35 -23.08
C ILE A 194 6.12 17.34 -21.57
N THR A 195 5.49 16.30 -21.02
CA THR A 195 5.64 15.96 -19.61
C THR A 195 6.64 14.82 -19.47
N ILE A 196 7.76 15.09 -18.77
CA ILE A 196 8.79 14.10 -18.43
C ILE A 196 8.78 13.88 -16.91
N ILE A 197 8.64 12.63 -16.49
CA ILE A 197 8.64 12.24 -15.07
C ILE A 197 9.83 11.33 -14.80
N PHE A 198 10.67 11.69 -13.83
CA PHE A 198 11.75 10.84 -13.35
C PHE A 198 11.18 9.63 -12.59
N MET A 199 11.56 8.41 -12.97
CA MET A 199 11.00 7.20 -12.38
C MET A 199 11.88 6.62 -11.27
N GLY A 200 13.19 6.73 -11.45
CA GLY A 200 14.20 6.16 -10.56
C GLY A 200 15.41 5.68 -11.36
N VAL A 201 16.27 4.91 -10.69
CA VAL A 201 17.43 4.25 -11.27
C VAL A 201 17.35 2.75 -11.04
N GLU A 202 17.99 1.98 -11.93
CA GLU A 202 18.16 0.55 -11.65
C GLU A 202 19.17 0.37 -10.50
N PRO A 203 18.88 -0.50 -9.53
CA PRO A 203 19.82 -0.80 -8.45
C PRO A 203 21.07 -1.44 -9.04
N GLN A 204 22.25 -0.86 -8.76
CA GLN A 204 23.52 -1.47 -9.15
C GLN A 204 23.62 -2.84 -8.49
N ARG A 205 23.90 -3.88 -9.30
CA ARG A 205 24.37 -5.14 -8.73
C ARG A 205 25.72 -4.84 -8.11
N ILE A 206 25.79 -4.84 -6.78
CA ILE A 206 27.07 -4.78 -6.06
C ILE A 206 27.88 -5.98 -6.55
N ASN A 207 28.79 -5.77 -7.49
CA ASN A 207 29.85 -6.73 -7.72
C ASN A 207 30.67 -6.74 -6.44
N ALA A 208 30.85 -7.92 -5.84
CA ALA A 208 31.63 -8.14 -4.63
C ALA A 208 33.14 -7.91 -4.85
N LYS A 209 33.51 -6.74 -5.38
CA LYS A 209 34.88 -6.28 -5.54
C LYS A 209 34.98 -4.87 -4.96
N ASP A 210 35.71 -4.83 -3.87
CA ASP A 210 36.27 -3.66 -3.18
C ASP A 210 35.36 -2.88 -2.22
N PRO A 211 35.43 -3.15 -0.90
CA PRO A 211 34.71 -2.38 0.12
C PRO A 211 35.33 -0.99 0.40
N ASN A 212 36.37 -0.56 -0.34
CA ASN A 212 37.13 0.66 -0.04
C ASN A 212 36.97 1.83 -1.03
N THR A 213 36.07 1.76 -2.00
CA THR A 213 35.67 2.93 -2.82
C THR A 213 34.23 3.31 -2.53
N GLY A 214 34.02 4.01 -1.41
CA GLY A 214 32.72 4.56 -0.98
C GLY A 214 32.21 5.75 -1.82
N ARG A 215 32.41 5.73 -3.12
CA ARG A 215 31.74 6.62 -4.07
C ARG A 215 30.98 5.73 -5.03
N GLU A 216 29.66 5.65 -4.86
CA GLU A 216 28.80 5.12 -5.91
C GLU A 216 29.13 5.90 -7.18
N ASP A 217 29.60 5.22 -8.23
CA ASP A 217 29.82 5.87 -9.54
C ASP A 217 28.46 6.30 -10.09
N GLU A 218 27.98 7.48 -9.67
CA GLU A 218 26.66 8.03 -10.03
C GLU A 218 26.50 8.19 -11.55
N ASN A 219 27.63 8.26 -12.26
CA ASN A 219 27.69 8.37 -13.71
C ASN A 219 27.26 7.07 -14.42
N GLY A 220 27.34 5.90 -13.78
CA GLY A 220 26.98 4.61 -14.37
C GLY A 220 25.53 4.15 -14.12
N LEU A 221 24.71 4.96 -13.43
CA LEU A 221 23.33 4.58 -13.08
C LEU A 221 22.40 4.63 -14.30
N ILE A 222 21.82 3.47 -14.64
CA ILE A 222 20.75 3.35 -15.64
C ILE A 222 19.50 4.05 -15.10
N THR A 223 19.16 5.17 -15.73
CA THR A 223 18.09 6.05 -15.27
C THR A 223 16.82 5.84 -16.08
N TRP A 224 15.66 5.89 -15.43
CA TRP A 224 14.36 5.70 -16.07
C TRP A 224 13.52 6.99 -16.03
N PHE A 225 12.89 7.31 -17.16
CA PHE A 225 11.91 8.39 -17.29
C PHE A 225 10.63 7.91 -17.95
N ALA A 226 9.49 8.46 -17.52
CA ALA A 226 8.23 8.34 -18.23
C ALA A 226 7.99 9.61 -19.06
N LEU A 227 7.69 9.42 -20.34
CA LEU A 227 7.48 10.47 -21.32
C LEU A 227 6.03 10.46 -21.77
N SER A 228 5.30 11.57 -21.57
CA SER A 228 3.97 11.74 -22.15
C SER A 228 4.08 12.53 -23.45
N ILE A 229 3.62 11.94 -24.56
CA ILE A 229 3.56 12.58 -25.87
C ILE A 229 2.13 13.00 -26.20
N ASP A 230 2.01 14.03 -27.05
CA ASP A 230 0.72 14.50 -27.56
C ASP A 230 0.21 13.58 -28.69
N SER A 231 -1.11 13.50 -28.79
CA SER A 231 -1.90 12.90 -29.86
C SER A 231 -1.40 13.20 -31.28
N THR A 232 -0.96 14.42 -31.54
CA THR A 232 -0.51 14.88 -32.87
C THR A 232 0.74 14.16 -33.37
N VAL A 233 1.55 13.61 -32.47
CA VAL A 233 2.83 12.97 -32.77
C VAL A 233 2.72 11.44 -32.73
N VAL A 234 1.64 10.92 -32.16
CA VAL A 234 1.41 9.48 -31.98
C VAL A 234 1.46 8.73 -33.32
N ASP A 235 0.79 9.23 -34.35
CA ASP A 235 0.70 8.53 -35.63
C ASP A 235 2.07 8.42 -36.32
N ASN A 236 2.86 9.49 -36.28
CA ASN A 236 4.23 9.49 -36.80
C ASN A 236 5.11 8.52 -36.00
N PHE A 237 4.97 8.52 -34.67
CA PHE A 237 5.72 7.62 -33.79
C PHE A 237 5.41 6.14 -34.07
N LEU A 238 4.12 5.80 -34.26
CA LEU A 238 3.71 4.43 -34.57
C LEU A 238 4.11 3.99 -35.98
N GLN A 239 4.23 4.92 -36.94
CA GLN A 239 4.79 4.61 -38.26
C GLN A 239 6.27 4.21 -38.19
N GLU A 240 7.05 4.85 -37.31
CA GLU A 240 8.47 4.49 -37.08
C GLU A 240 8.62 3.18 -36.29
N HIS A 241 7.59 2.81 -35.51
CA HIS A 241 7.59 1.64 -34.63
C HIS A 241 6.33 0.76 -34.83
N PRO A 242 6.22 0.04 -35.97
CA PRO A 242 5.00 -0.67 -36.35
C PRO A 242 4.62 -1.82 -35.40
N ASP A 243 5.59 -2.37 -34.67
CA ASP A 243 5.37 -3.47 -33.71
C ASP A 243 4.87 -2.98 -32.34
N CYS A 244 4.70 -1.67 -32.18
CA CYS A 244 4.28 -1.03 -30.94
C CYS A 244 2.84 -0.50 -31.05
N TYR A 245 2.12 -0.50 -29.94
CA TYR A 245 0.79 0.10 -29.84
C TYR A 245 0.52 0.61 -28.43
N PHE A 246 -0.41 1.56 -28.28
CA PHE A 246 -0.80 2.06 -26.96
C PHE A 246 -1.87 1.16 -26.33
N LEU A 247 -1.62 0.66 -25.11
CA LEU A 247 -2.50 -0.30 -24.46
C LEU A 247 -3.79 0.36 -23.95
N HIS A 248 -4.93 0.02 -24.57
CA HIS A 248 -6.24 0.54 -24.22
C HIS A 248 -7.34 -0.53 -24.41
N PRO A 249 -8.37 -0.62 -23.54
CA PRO A 249 -8.57 0.17 -22.33
C PRO A 249 -7.69 -0.30 -21.16
N PRO A 250 -7.34 0.59 -20.19
CA PRO A 250 -6.42 0.25 -19.10
C PRO A 250 -6.83 -0.95 -18.24
N MET A 251 -8.12 -1.15 -17.98
CA MET A 251 -8.62 -2.31 -17.23
C MET A 251 -9.45 -3.19 -18.16
N PRO A 252 -9.18 -4.51 -18.24
CA PRO A 252 -8.23 -5.29 -17.45
C PRO A 252 -6.81 -5.36 -18.06
N ALA A 253 -6.52 -4.63 -19.14
CA ALA A 253 -5.30 -4.83 -19.92
C ALA A 253 -4.00 -4.65 -19.12
N LEU A 254 -3.96 -3.72 -18.16
CA LEU A 254 -2.81 -3.51 -17.27
C LEU A 254 -2.49 -4.71 -16.36
N LEU A 255 -3.40 -5.69 -16.22
CA LEU A 255 -3.16 -6.92 -15.46
C LEU A 255 -2.38 -7.98 -16.25
N GLN A 256 -2.06 -7.72 -17.52
CA GLN A 256 -1.31 -8.64 -18.38
C GLN A 256 0.21 -8.53 -18.20
N PHE A 257 0.69 -7.49 -17.51
CA PHE A 257 2.12 -7.26 -17.30
C PHE A 257 2.71 -8.17 -16.22
N SER A 258 4.04 -8.22 -16.17
CA SER A 258 4.74 -8.69 -14.97
C SER A 258 4.50 -7.74 -13.79
N GLU A 259 4.56 -8.24 -12.56
CA GLU A 259 4.43 -7.41 -11.34
C GLU A 259 5.40 -6.21 -11.33
N ASN A 260 6.62 -6.43 -11.81
CA ASN A 260 7.68 -5.43 -11.89
C ASN A 260 7.33 -4.29 -12.86
N GLU A 261 6.85 -4.62 -14.07
CA GLU A 261 6.42 -3.60 -15.04
C GLU A 261 5.12 -2.92 -14.61
N ALA A 262 4.19 -3.69 -14.03
CA ALA A 262 2.93 -3.17 -13.53
C ALA A 262 3.15 -2.06 -12.49
N GLY A 263 4.08 -2.23 -11.55
CA GLY A 263 4.39 -1.18 -10.58
C GLY A 263 5.05 0.07 -11.18
N ILE A 264 5.93 -0.10 -12.17
CA ILE A 264 6.49 1.04 -12.92
C ILE A 264 5.38 1.80 -13.65
N ILE A 265 4.51 1.08 -14.35
CA ILE A 265 3.38 1.67 -15.08
C ILE A 265 2.43 2.36 -14.09
N ALA A 266 2.15 1.76 -12.94
CA ALA A 266 1.29 2.35 -11.92
C ALA A 266 1.86 3.66 -11.37
N GLN A 267 3.17 3.71 -11.10
CA GLN A 267 3.84 4.95 -10.68
C GLN A 267 3.74 6.02 -11.77
N ALA A 268 4.16 5.70 -13.01
CA ALA A 268 4.19 6.66 -14.12
C ALA A 268 2.79 7.18 -14.42
N ARG A 269 1.83 6.27 -14.63
CA ARG A 269 0.45 6.59 -14.96
C ARG A 269 -0.24 7.40 -13.87
N SER A 270 0.04 7.14 -12.59
CA SER A 270 -0.55 7.90 -11.47
C SER A 270 -0.04 9.33 -11.43
N VAL A 271 1.26 9.55 -11.63
CA VAL A 271 1.86 10.89 -11.65
C VAL A 271 1.39 11.66 -12.89
N LEU A 272 1.38 11.05 -14.06
CA LEU A 272 0.85 11.65 -15.28
C LEU A 272 -0.66 11.96 -15.17
N ALA A 273 -1.44 11.07 -14.54
CA ALA A 273 -2.87 11.33 -14.30
C ALA A 273 -3.09 12.48 -13.32
N TRP A 274 -2.21 12.62 -12.32
CA TRP A 274 -2.22 13.78 -11.43
C TRP A 274 -1.86 15.06 -12.19
N ASP A 275 -0.82 15.04 -13.02
CA ASP A 275 -0.43 16.20 -13.83
C ASP A 275 -1.58 16.69 -14.72
N ASN A 276 -2.22 15.76 -15.45
CA ASN A 276 -3.34 16.04 -16.35
C ASN A 276 -4.57 16.60 -15.60
N ARG A 277 -4.91 16.07 -14.42
CA ARG A 277 -6.11 16.53 -13.67
C ARG A 277 -5.89 17.81 -12.88
N TYR A 278 -4.67 18.07 -12.41
CA TYR A 278 -4.35 19.15 -11.50
C TYR A 278 -3.47 20.20 -12.17
N GLN A 279 -3.91 20.74 -13.32
CA GLN A 279 -3.17 21.78 -14.06
C GLN A 279 -3.20 23.16 -13.36
N PHE A 280 -4.20 23.40 -12.50
CA PHE A 280 -4.40 24.65 -11.79
C PHE A 280 -4.13 24.52 -10.28
N CYS A 281 -3.70 25.61 -9.66
CA CYS A 281 -3.44 25.70 -8.24
C CYS A 281 -4.76 25.56 -7.46
N PRO A 282 -4.89 24.58 -6.53
CA PRO A 282 -6.11 24.42 -5.74
C PRO A 282 -6.43 25.60 -4.83
N THR A 283 -5.42 26.41 -4.47
CA THR A 283 -5.56 27.53 -3.52
C THR A 283 -6.08 28.81 -4.19
N CYS A 284 -5.62 29.12 -5.40
CA CYS A 284 -5.95 30.40 -6.06
C CYS A 284 -6.41 30.28 -7.52
N GLY A 285 -6.45 29.08 -8.10
CA GLY A 285 -6.90 28.84 -9.48
C GLY A 285 -5.89 29.20 -10.58
N SER A 286 -4.73 29.77 -10.23
CA SER A 286 -3.69 30.12 -11.21
C SER A 286 -3.04 28.89 -11.83
N ALA A 287 -2.41 29.04 -13.00
CA ALA A 287 -1.62 27.98 -13.62
C ALA A 287 -0.46 27.53 -12.72
N THR A 288 -0.02 26.28 -12.91
CA THR A 288 1.08 25.66 -12.16
C THR A 288 2.19 25.20 -13.09
N LYS A 289 3.42 25.15 -12.58
CA LYS A 289 4.57 24.53 -13.22
C LYS A 289 4.94 23.23 -12.53
N LEU A 290 5.40 22.26 -13.31
CA LEU A 290 5.88 20.98 -12.80
C LEU A 290 7.37 21.10 -12.42
N GLU A 291 7.71 20.60 -11.24
CA GLU A 291 9.04 20.68 -10.62
C GLU A 291 9.40 19.31 -9.99
N ASP A 292 10.59 19.23 -9.39
CA ASP A 292 11.11 18.06 -8.66
C ASP A 292 11.01 16.76 -9.48
N GLY A 293 11.53 16.77 -10.71
CA GLY A 293 11.51 15.61 -11.61
C GLY A 293 10.10 15.10 -11.93
N GLY A 294 9.06 15.95 -11.79
CA GLY A 294 7.68 15.58 -12.07
C GLY A 294 6.80 15.34 -10.84
N TYR A 295 7.33 15.50 -9.62
CA TYR A 295 6.62 15.15 -8.37
C TYR A 295 6.18 16.35 -7.56
N ARG A 296 6.36 17.57 -8.06
CA ARG A 296 5.89 18.77 -7.39
C ARG A 296 5.27 19.73 -8.38
N LYS A 297 4.23 20.43 -7.95
CA LYS A 297 3.64 21.56 -8.67
C LYS A 297 3.78 22.82 -7.85
N SER A 298 4.33 23.85 -8.48
CA SER A 298 4.45 25.20 -7.91
C SER A 298 3.51 26.15 -8.63
N CYS A 299 2.78 26.96 -7.87
CA CYS A 299 1.90 27.98 -8.43
C CYS A 299 2.73 29.04 -9.18
N LEU A 300 2.22 29.57 -10.29
CA LEU A 300 2.87 30.67 -11.01
C LEU A 300 2.58 32.05 -10.39
N LYS A 301 1.62 32.15 -9.47
CA LYS A 301 1.30 33.39 -8.77
C LYS A 301 2.17 33.52 -7.53
N GLU A 302 3.12 34.45 -7.54
CA GLU A 302 4.12 34.68 -6.49
C GLU A 302 3.49 34.88 -5.09
N ASP A 303 2.41 35.66 -5.01
CA ASP A 303 1.71 35.95 -3.74
C ASP A 303 0.76 34.83 -3.27
N CYS A 304 0.84 33.63 -3.83
CA CYS A 304 -0.05 32.54 -3.45
C CYS A 304 0.32 31.98 -2.07
N PRO A 305 -0.65 31.75 -1.15
CA PRO A 305 -0.40 31.11 0.14
C PRO A 305 0.23 29.71 0.01
N SER A 306 0.10 29.05 -1.15
CA SER A 306 0.75 27.77 -1.40
C SER A 306 2.28 27.82 -1.38
N HIS A 307 2.89 29.00 -1.52
CA HIS A 307 4.34 29.19 -1.39
C HIS A 307 4.82 29.30 0.05
N GLN A 308 3.89 29.52 1.01
CA GLN A 308 4.21 29.69 2.41
C GLN A 308 4.13 28.35 3.14
N GLY A 309 5.27 27.67 3.28
CA GLY A 309 5.37 26.36 3.93
C GLY A 309 5.15 25.17 2.98
N ILE A 310 4.86 23.99 3.55
CA ILE A 310 4.72 22.74 2.79
C ILE A 310 3.25 22.29 2.82
N HIS A 311 2.62 22.27 1.64
CA HIS A 311 1.21 21.90 1.48
C HIS A 311 1.05 20.67 0.60
N ASN A 312 0.09 19.81 0.92
CA ASN A 312 -0.22 18.62 0.11
C ASN A 312 -0.76 18.95 -1.30
N THR A 313 -1.19 20.20 -1.53
CA THR A 313 -1.68 20.69 -2.82
C THR A 313 -0.60 20.68 -3.90
N CYS A 314 0.68 20.71 -3.50
CA CYS A 314 1.83 20.70 -4.38
C CYS A 314 2.26 19.29 -4.83
N PHE A 315 1.71 18.21 -4.27
CA PHE A 315 2.24 16.85 -4.45
C PHE A 315 1.21 15.87 -5.05
N PRO A 316 1.68 14.77 -5.70
CA PRO A 316 0.82 13.70 -6.19
C PRO A 316 -0.07 13.10 -5.09
N ARG A 317 -1.31 12.79 -5.46
CA ARG A 317 -2.30 12.21 -4.54
C ARG A 317 -2.29 10.68 -4.59
N VAL A 318 -2.32 10.06 -3.41
CA VAL A 318 -2.51 8.60 -3.27
C VAL A 318 -3.85 8.34 -2.60
N GLY A 319 -4.79 7.74 -3.34
CA GLY A 319 -6.08 7.31 -2.79
C GLY A 319 -5.95 5.95 -2.13
N LYS A 320 -6.03 5.88 -0.80
CA LYS A 320 -6.04 4.61 -0.07
C LYS A 320 -7.38 3.90 -0.29
N ARG A 321 -7.35 2.66 -0.80
CA ARG A 321 -8.51 1.77 -0.86
C ARG A 321 -8.17 0.50 -0.10
N ILE A 322 -9.08 0.07 0.77
CA ILE A 322 -8.93 -1.16 1.55
C ILE A 322 -9.89 -2.17 0.95
N ALA A 323 -9.36 -3.32 0.54
CA ALA A 323 -10.17 -4.48 0.14
C ALA A 323 -10.05 -5.52 1.26
N ASN A 324 -11.15 -5.80 1.95
CA ASN A 324 -11.17 -6.79 3.02
C ASN A 324 -11.51 -8.16 2.42
N MET A 325 -10.67 -9.17 2.69
CA MET A 325 -11.01 -10.59 2.49
C MET A 325 -11.27 -11.20 3.87
N GLY A 326 -12.48 -11.75 4.08
CA GLY A 326 -12.83 -12.50 5.28
C GLY A 326 -12.30 -13.93 5.21
N GLN A 327 -11.85 -14.48 6.34
CA GLN A 327 -11.25 -15.82 6.40
C GLN A 327 -12.28 -16.96 6.18
N ASP A 328 -13.56 -16.74 6.49
CA ASP A 328 -14.61 -17.79 6.42
C ASP A 328 -15.76 -17.45 5.46
N GLY A 329 -15.54 -16.50 4.54
CA GLY A 329 -16.51 -16.06 3.54
C GLY A 329 -16.27 -14.61 3.10
N CYS A 330 -16.36 -14.34 1.80
CA CYS A 330 -16.14 -13.00 1.24
C CYS A 330 -17.48 -12.35 0.85
N LEU A 331 -17.79 -11.20 1.44
CA LEU A 331 -18.83 -10.30 0.94
C LEU A 331 -18.37 -9.75 -0.41
N LEU A 332 -18.97 -10.23 -1.49
CA LEU A 332 -18.78 -9.68 -2.82
C LEU A 332 -20.00 -8.85 -3.21
N GLN A 333 -19.78 -7.64 -3.72
CA GLN A 333 -20.87 -6.76 -4.14
C GLN A 333 -20.97 -6.73 -5.67
N HIS A 334 -22.21 -6.75 -6.17
CA HIS A 334 -22.53 -6.34 -7.53
C HIS A 334 -23.19 -4.95 -7.47
N SER A 335 -22.64 -3.98 -8.20
CA SER A 335 -23.18 -2.61 -8.26
C SER A 335 -24.45 -2.54 -9.13
N ALA A 336 -25.53 -3.21 -8.71
CA ALA A 336 -26.86 -3.08 -9.34
C ALA A 336 -27.85 -2.28 -8.48
N SER A 337 -27.53 -1.98 -7.22
CA SER A 337 -28.47 -1.34 -6.27
C SER A 337 -27.90 -0.07 -5.61
N GLN A 338 -27.35 0.86 -6.40
CA GLN A 338 -27.17 2.25 -5.98
C GLN A 338 -27.87 3.21 -6.95
N LYS A 339 -29.21 3.13 -7.00
CA LYS A 339 -30.06 4.22 -7.53
C LYS A 339 -30.09 5.36 -6.51
N ARG A 340 -28.95 6.04 -6.29
CA ARG A 340 -28.80 7.40 -5.72
C ARG A 340 -27.32 7.64 -5.41
N VAL A 341 -26.50 7.80 -6.44
CA VAL A 341 -25.39 8.77 -6.59
C VAL A 341 -24.91 8.60 -8.03
N ARG A 342 -24.77 9.71 -8.75
CA ARG A 342 -24.60 9.75 -10.22
C ARG A 342 -23.33 9.01 -10.69
N ARG A 343 -23.51 8.22 -11.77
CA ARG A 343 -22.52 7.61 -12.70
C ARG A 343 -21.65 6.46 -12.20
N VAL A 344 -22.20 5.24 -12.18
CA VAL A 344 -21.46 4.01 -12.53
C VAL A 344 -22.41 3.05 -13.26
N HIS A 345 -22.48 3.18 -14.59
CA HIS A 345 -23.09 2.17 -15.47
C HIS A 345 -22.03 1.82 -16.52
N THR A 346 -21.40 0.66 -16.38
CA THR A 346 -20.59 -0.05 -17.42
C THR A 346 -19.79 -1.18 -16.76
N TRP A 347 -20.47 -2.17 -16.15
CA TRP A 347 -19.80 -3.41 -15.76
C TRP A 347 -20.39 -4.57 -16.60
N PRO A 348 -19.55 -5.53 -17.05
CA PRO A 348 -20.06 -6.75 -17.68
C PRO A 348 -20.97 -7.51 -16.69
N PRO A 349 -21.92 -8.33 -17.15
CA PRO A 349 -23.04 -8.80 -16.32
C PRO A 349 -22.70 -9.85 -15.23
N VAL A 350 -21.43 -10.19 -14.98
CA VAL A 350 -21.06 -11.38 -14.19
C VAL A 350 -19.91 -11.25 -13.16
N PRO A 351 -19.04 -10.21 -13.10
CA PRO A 351 -17.98 -10.20 -12.10
C PRO A 351 -18.46 -9.66 -10.74
N HIS A 352 -18.30 -10.50 -9.72
CA HIS A 352 -18.44 -10.13 -8.31
C HIS A 352 -17.09 -9.64 -7.77
N PHE A 353 -17.05 -8.48 -7.11
CA PHE A 353 -15.81 -7.89 -6.59
C PHE A 353 -15.89 -7.61 -5.09
N CYS A 354 -14.74 -7.60 -4.41
CA CYS A 354 -14.64 -7.11 -3.04
C CYS A 354 -15.08 -5.62 -2.98
N PRO A 355 -16.03 -5.26 -2.11
CA PRO A 355 -16.46 -3.88 -1.96
C PRO A 355 -15.32 -3.02 -1.39
N PRO A 356 -14.90 -1.94 -2.08
CA PRO A 356 -13.74 -1.14 -1.68
C PRO A 356 -14.01 -0.14 -0.54
N TRP A 357 -15.22 -0.16 0.06
CA TRP A 357 -15.71 0.86 0.98
C TRP A 357 -16.25 0.33 2.31
N LEU A 358 -16.17 -0.97 2.59
CA LEU A 358 -16.73 -1.53 3.83
C LEU A 358 -15.74 -1.35 5.00
N PRO A 359 -16.04 -0.49 6.00
CA PRO A 359 -15.26 -0.45 7.22
C PRO A 359 -15.51 -1.75 8.00
N ALA A 360 -14.49 -2.24 8.72
CA ALA A 360 -14.50 -3.51 9.45
C ALA A 360 -15.65 -3.66 10.48
N ALA A 361 -16.38 -2.59 10.82
CA ALA A 361 -17.40 -2.57 11.86
C ALA A 361 -18.72 -3.30 11.52
N LEU A 362 -18.98 -3.67 10.26
CA LEU A 362 -20.25 -4.30 9.86
C LEU A 362 -20.17 -5.82 9.65
N CYS A 363 -19.00 -6.46 9.89
CA CYS A 363 -18.82 -7.89 9.64
C CYS A 363 -19.01 -8.78 10.88
N TRP A 364 -19.39 -8.21 12.04
CA TRP A 364 -19.57 -8.93 13.30
C TRP A 364 -21.04 -9.05 13.72
N GLN A 365 -21.88 -9.47 12.78
CA GLN A 365 -23.25 -9.86 13.12
C GLN A 365 -23.79 -10.90 12.14
N LYS A 366 -23.25 -12.13 12.20
CA LYS A 366 -24.01 -13.39 12.09
C LYS A 366 -23.08 -14.60 12.01
N MET A 367 -23.33 -15.52 12.95
CA MET A 367 -23.12 -16.98 12.86
C MET A 367 -21.65 -17.43 12.96
N GLY A 368 -21.22 -18.28 13.89
CA GLY A 368 -21.93 -19.32 14.63
C GLY A 368 -21.68 -20.67 13.96
N HIS A 369 -20.72 -21.43 14.52
CA HIS A 369 -20.46 -22.85 14.31
C HIS A 369 -19.86 -23.38 12.97
N LEU A 370 -18.75 -24.11 13.17
CA LEU A 370 -18.34 -25.37 12.53
C LEU A 370 -17.77 -25.40 11.09
N ALA A 371 -16.51 -25.84 11.07
CA ALA A 371 -15.91 -26.88 10.22
C ALA A 371 -15.39 -26.53 8.81
N LEU A 372 -14.05 -26.63 8.70
CA LEU A 372 -13.25 -27.34 7.68
C LEU A 372 -13.74 -27.27 6.22
N PHE A 373 -12.97 -26.64 5.32
CA PHE A 373 -12.29 -27.31 4.18
C PHE A 373 -11.44 -26.34 3.34
N ARG A 374 -10.38 -26.90 2.75
CA ARG A 374 -9.30 -26.29 1.94
C ARG A 374 -9.77 -25.70 0.58
N PRO A 375 -8.95 -24.86 -0.08
CA PRO A 375 -9.35 -24.01 -1.21
C PRO A 375 -9.27 -24.75 -2.55
N PHE A 376 -10.18 -24.43 -3.47
CA PHE A 376 -10.06 -24.77 -4.90
C PHE A 376 -10.07 -23.51 -5.76
N LEU A 377 -9.00 -23.37 -6.53
CA LEU A 377 -8.89 -22.51 -7.70
C LEU A 377 -9.72 -23.09 -8.87
N ALA A 378 -10.15 -22.18 -9.74
CA ALA A 378 -10.53 -22.36 -11.15
C ALA A 378 -11.90 -22.99 -11.47
N CYS A 379 -12.75 -22.24 -12.19
CA CYS A 379 -12.96 -22.46 -13.63
C CYS A 379 -14.05 -21.52 -14.18
N PHE A 380 -13.69 -20.75 -15.19
CA PHE A 380 -14.62 -20.20 -16.17
C PHE A 380 -15.26 -21.38 -16.93
N ARG A 381 -16.59 -21.44 -17.00
CA ARG A 381 -17.30 -22.13 -18.10
C ARG A 381 -18.48 -21.29 -18.54
N SER A 382 -18.37 -20.79 -19.77
CA SER A 382 -19.40 -20.16 -20.57
C SER A 382 -20.58 -21.10 -20.82
N GLY A 383 -21.80 -20.57 -20.74
CA GLY A 383 -23.01 -21.25 -21.17
C GLY A 383 -24.19 -20.28 -21.26
N PHE A 384 -24.42 -19.74 -22.46
CA PHE A 384 -25.64 -19.02 -22.83
C PHE A 384 -26.89 -19.87 -22.56
N ARG A 385 -27.95 -19.29 -21.97
CA ARG A 385 -29.34 -19.32 -22.49
C ARG A 385 -30.27 -18.46 -21.64
N SER A 386 -30.91 -17.52 -22.34
CA SER A 386 -32.09 -16.75 -21.95
C SER A 386 -33.33 -17.64 -21.82
N GLY A 387 -34.26 -17.30 -20.92
CA GLY A 387 -35.65 -17.75 -21.05
C GLY A 387 -36.39 -17.93 -19.71
N HIS A 388 -37.38 -17.06 -19.51
CA HIS A 388 -38.52 -17.11 -18.60
C HIS A 388 -38.79 -18.37 -17.73
N GLY A 389 -39.15 -18.10 -16.46
CA GLY A 389 -40.41 -18.58 -15.90
C GLY A 389 -40.39 -19.80 -14.96
N PHE A 390 -40.96 -19.56 -13.77
CA PHE A 390 -41.69 -20.48 -12.90
C PHE A 390 -41.00 -21.33 -11.82
N LYS A 391 -41.57 -21.12 -10.61
CA LYS A 391 -41.94 -22.02 -9.50
C LYS A 391 -40.87 -22.85 -8.75
N ILE A 392 -40.80 -22.47 -7.47
CA ILE A 392 -40.54 -23.26 -6.26
C ILE A 392 -40.89 -24.76 -6.44
N GLN A 393 -39.93 -25.62 -6.10
CA GLN A 393 -40.23 -26.90 -5.45
C GLN A 393 -39.09 -27.27 -4.49
N LYS A 394 -39.44 -27.36 -3.20
CA LYS A 394 -38.66 -28.05 -2.17
C LYS A 394 -38.55 -29.52 -2.56
N PHE A 395 -37.39 -30.12 -2.34
CA PHE A 395 -37.32 -31.52 -1.95
C PHE A 395 -36.34 -31.66 -0.78
N ASP A 396 -36.88 -32.17 0.31
CA ASP A 396 -36.16 -32.62 1.50
C ASP A 396 -35.40 -33.91 1.19
N ASN A 397 -34.12 -33.95 1.55
CA ASN A 397 -33.53 -34.92 2.49
C ASN A 397 -32.07 -34.57 2.77
#